data_AF-A0A845R3S9-F1
#
_entry.id   AF-A0A845R3S9-F1
#
_cell.length_a   1.000
_cell.length_b   1.000
_cell.length_c   1.000
_cell.angle_alpha   90.00
_cell.angle_beta   90.00
_cell.angle_gamma   90.00
#
_symmetry.space_group_name_H-M   'P 1'
#
loop_
_entity.id
_entity.type
_entity.pdbx_description
1 polymer ?
#
loop_
_entity_poly.entity_id
_entity_poly.type
_entity_poly.pdbx_seq_one_letter_code
_entity_poly.pdbx_strand_id
1 'polypeptide(L)'
;MKLPYGSYSKKGFRGSGMRLHHSEYFKYIYQGKEYFYKKKFYVSAYDGDIKYEKITDTTFKKAVTRGNITEELIVIEDFEEISFQVLSEIISEAHNIGIKYSKEAVENTLDTIEELEKITDKLDKHFKRILFKSRVNNFVDYIIPVKRMKEAI
;
A
#
# COMPACT_ATOMS: atom_id res chain seq x y z
N MET A 1 34.66 23.26 -0.23
CA MET A 1 34.06 24.62 -0.29
C MET A 1 32.58 24.51 0.07
N LYS A 2 32.15 25.16 1.17
CA LYS A 2 30.72 25.37 1.47
C LYS A 2 30.20 26.46 0.53
N LEU A 3 29.06 26.25 -0.13
CA LEU A 3 28.28 27.34 -0.71
C LEU A 3 27.13 27.70 0.24
N PRO A 4 26.78 28.99 0.36
CA PRO A 4 26.04 29.53 1.49
C PRO A 4 24.52 29.52 1.26
N TYR A 5 23.78 29.54 2.36
CA TYR A 5 22.36 29.91 2.39
C TYR A 5 22.15 31.30 1.79
N GLY A 6 21.22 31.42 0.84
CA GLY A 6 20.88 32.68 0.21
C GLY A 6 19.80 32.51 -0.86
N SER A 7 18.55 32.64 -0.43
CA SER A 7 17.34 32.70 -1.24
C SER A 7 17.42 33.71 -2.39
N TYR A 8 17.39 33.22 -3.63
CA TYR A 8 16.92 33.97 -4.79
C TYR A 8 16.21 33.02 -5.76
N SER A 9 14.88 33.01 -5.73
CA SER A 9 14.11 32.66 -6.93
C SER A 9 13.51 33.95 -7.48
N LYS A 10 14.13 34.41 -8.57
CA LYS A 10 13.69 35.53 -9.40
C LYS A 10 12.21 35.35 -9.78
N LYS A 11 11.45 36.45 -9.74
CA LYS A 11 10.21 36.62 -10.53
C LYS A 11 10.44 36.05 -11.93
N GLY A 12 9.77 34.95 -12.29
CA GLY A 12 9.85 34.40 -13.66
C GLY A 12 9.42 32.95 -13.88
N PHE A 13 9.43 32.07 -12.87
CA PHE A 13 8.89 30.71 -13.04
C PHE A 13 7.53 30.59 -12.34
N ARG A 14 6.44 30.64 -13.13
CA ARG A 14 5.14 30.09 -12.72
C ARG A 14 5.29 28.56 -12.65
N GLY A 15 5.95 28.06 -11.60
CA GLY A 15 6.13 26.63 -11.38
C GLY A 15 4.77 25.94 -11.38
N SER A 16 4.60 24.93 -12.22
CA SER A 16 3.36 24.15 -12.24
C SER A 16 3.25 23.35 -10.94
N GLY A 17 2.59 23.91 -9.92
CA GLY A 17 2.26 23.16 -8.73
C GLY A 17 1.46 21.91 -9.11
N MET A 18 1.67 20.81 -8.39
CA MET A 18 0.95 19.57 -8.64
C MET A 18 -0.56 19.78 -8.50
N ARG A 19 -1.32 19.36 -9.49
CA ARG A 19 -2.79 19.43 -9.51
C ARG A 19 -3.37 18.04 -9.42
N LEU A 20 -4.46 17.89 -8.66
CA LEU A 20 -5.23 16.65 -8.65
C LEU A 20 -5.86 16.46 -10.05
N HIS A 21 -5.51 15.38 -10.72
CA HIS A 21 -6.08 15.02 -12.02
C HIS A 21 -7.39 14.26 -11.86
N HIS A 22 -7.35 13.17 -11.08
CA HIS A 22 -8.51 12.34 -10.80
C HIS A 22 -8.33 11.55 -9.51
N SER A 23 -9.37 10.83 -9.10
CA SER A 23 -9.33 9.94 -7.96
C SER A 23 -10.11 8.67 -8.20
N GLU A 24 -9.58 7.57 -7.69
CA GLU A 24 -10.19 6.25 -7.70
C GLU A 24 -10.50 5.84 -6.26
N TYR A 25 -11.57 5.08 -6.09
CA TYR A 25 -12.07 4.66 -4.78
C TYR A 25 -12.02 3.14 -4.70
N PHE A 26 -11.45 2.61 -3.62
CA PHE A 26 -11.22 1.18 -3.46
C PHE A 26 -11.89 0.69 -2.19
N LYS A 27 -12.50 -0.49 -2.31
CA LYS A 27 -12.93 -1.33 -1.19
C LYS A 27 -12.06 -2.58 -1.20
N TYR A 28 -11.34 -2.80 -0.10
CA TYR A 28 -10.51 -3.98 0.10
C TYR A 28 -11.16 -4.90 1.13
N ILE A 29 -11.26 -6.19 0.81
CA ILE A 29 -11.79 -7.21 1.71
C ILE A 29 -10.64 -8.07 2.21
N TYR A 30 -10.48 -8.14 3.54
CA TYR A 30 -9.49 -8.99 4.19
C TYR A 30 -10.06 -9.59 5.47
N GLN A 31 -10.03 -10.92 5.59
CA GLN A 31 -10.54 -11.67 6.75
C GLN A 31 -11.98 -11.29 7.16
N GLY A 32 -12.85 -10.99 6.19
CA GLY A 32 -14.23 -10.59 6.43
C GLY A 32 -14.42 -9.14 6.90
N LYS A 33 -13.33 -8.36 7.02
CA LYS A 33 -13.37 -6.92 7.28
C LYS A 33 -13.20 -6.14 5.98
N GLU A 34 -13.82 -4.97 5.92
CA GLU A 34 -13.79 -4.07 4.78
C GLU A 34 -12.94 -2.84 5.11
N TYR A 35 -12.07 -2.47 4.17
CA TYR A 35 -11.17 -1.32 4.27
C TYR A 35 -11.37 -0.42 3.06
N PHE A 36 -11.50 0.88 3.28
CA PHE A 36 -11.83 1.82 2.21
C PHE A 36 -10.72 2.83 2.00
N TYR A 37 -10.31 2.99 0.75
CA TYR A 37 -9.24 3.90 0.37
C TYR A 37 -9.61 4.75 -0.85
N LYS A 38 -8.97 5.90 -0.93
CA LYS A 38 -9.01 6.79 -2.08
C LYS A 38 -7.60 6.96 -2.62
N LYS A 39 -7.40 6.60 -3.89
CA LYS A 39 -6.16 6.84 -4.63
C LYS A 39 -6.29 8.16 -5.37
N LYS A 40 -5.36 9.08 -5.11
CA LYS A 40 -5.31 10.42 -5.69
C LYS A 40 -4.13 10.52 -6.65
N PHE A 41 -4.40 10.91 -7.88
CA PHE A 41 -3.37 11.11 -8.90
C PHE A 41 -3.10 12.59 -9.06
N TYR A 42 -1.88 13.00 -8.76
CA TYR A 42 -1.39 14.35 -8.89
C TYR A 42 -0.46 14.43 -10.10
N VAL A 43 -0.62 15.48 -10.90
CA VAL A 43 0.21 15.71 -12.10
C VAL A 43 0.69 17.16 -12.15
N SER A 44 1.89 17.34 -12.69
CA SER A 44 2.49 18.63 -13.04
C SER A 44 3.01 18.56 -14.48
N ALA A 45 3.63 19.65 -14.97
CA ALA A 45 4.22 19.64 -16.30
C ALA A 45 5.44 18.70 -16.43
N TYR A 46 6.03 18.27 -15.31
CA TYR A 46 7.30 17.53 -15.29
C TYR A 46 7.22 16.19 -14.54
N ASP A 47 6.23 16.03 -13.66
CA ASP A 47 6.20 14.93 -12.69
C ASP A 47 4.77 14.55 -12.27
N GLY A 48 4.62 13.34 -11.72
CA GLY A 48 3.37 12.80 -11.20
C GLY A 48 3.57 12.12 -9.84
N ASP A 49 2.54 12.17 -8.99
CA ASP A 49 2.56 11.59 -7.64
C ASP A 49 1.23 10.88 -7.35
N ILE A 50 1.30 9.75 -6.65
CA ILE A 50 0.15 8.95 -6.27
C ILE A 50 0.09 8.87 -4.76
N LYS A 51 -1.04 9.29 -4.19
CA LYS A 51 -1.29 9.20 -2.75
C LYS A 51 -2.50 8.35 -2.43
N TYR A 52 -2.37 7.51 -1.42
CA TYR A 52 -3.47 6.76 -0.84
C TYR A 52 -3.95 7.45 0.43
N GLU A 53 -5.26 7.56 0.57
CA GLU A 53 -5.93 8.14 1.73
C GLU A 53 -6.98 7.15 2.23
N LYS A 54 -6.91 6.77 3.51
CA LYS A 54 -7.96 5.96 4.14
C LYS A 54 -9.24 6.79 4.25
N ILE A 55 -10.36 6.21 3.85
CA ILE A 55 -11.68 6.85 3.87
C ILE A 55 -12.68 5.98 4.64
N THR A 56 -13.90 6.50 4.81
CA THR A 56 -15.01 5.78 5.44
C THR A 56 -15.88 5.08 4.40
N ASP A 57 -16.63 4.05 4.82
CA ASP A 57 -17.70 3.42 4.04
C ASP A 57 -18.70 4.46 3.51
N THR A 58 -19.07 5.44 4.34
CA THR A 58 -19.97 6.54 3.94
C THR A 58 -19.40 7.38 2.80
N THR A 59 -18.09 7.58 2.75
CA THR A 59 -17.42 8.30 1.67
C THR A 59 -17.36 7.46 0.40
N PHE A 60 -17.09 6.17 0.53
CA PHE A 60 -17.10 5.22 -0.58
C PHE A 60 -18.49 5.11 -1.22
N LYS A 61 -19.54 4.87 -0.43
CA LYS A 61 -20.93 4.83 -0.91
C LYS A 61 -21.34 6.12 -1.63
N LYS A 62 -20.94 7.29 -1.11
CA LYS A 62 -21.16 8.57 -1.81
C LYS A 62 -20.45 8.62 -3.15
N ALA A 63 -19.23 8.11 -3.26
CA ALA A 63 -18.50 8.04 -4.52
C ALA A 63 -19.21 7.15 -5.54
N VAL A 64 -19.69 5.98 -5.12
CA VAL A 64 -20.50 5.07 -5.95
C VAL A 64 -21.76 5.76 -6.47
N THR A 65 -22.54 6.42 -5.59
CA THR A 65 -23.76 7.13 -6.01
C THR A 65 -23.52 8.29 -6.98
N ARG A 66 -22.31 8.85 -6.99
CA ARG A 66 -21.91 9.94 -7.87
C ARG A 66 -21.32 9.47 -9.20
N GLY A 67 -21.21 8.15 -9.41
CA GLY A 67 -20.63 7.57 -10.62
C GLY A 67 -19.11 7.72 -10.72
N ASN A 68 -18.41 7.86 -9.59
CA ASN A 68 -16.95 7.87 -9.59
C ASN A 68 -16.39 6.47 -9.90
N ILE A 69 -15.13 6.41 -10.33
CA ILE A 69 -14.41 5.14 -10.52
C ILE A 69 -14.24 4.45 -9.16
N THR A 70 -14.81 3.25 -9.04
CA THR A 70 -14.78 2.45 -7.81
C THR A 70 -14.42 1.00 -8.13
N GLU A 71 -13.55 0.39 -7.31
CA GLU A 71 -13.16 -1.01 -7.44
C GLU A 71 -13.28 -1.76 -6.10
N GLU A 72 -13.57 -3.05 -6.18
CA GLU A 72 -13.57 -3.98 -5.03
C GLU A 72 -12.51 -5.04 -5.28
N LEU A 73 -11.60 -5.22 -4.32
CA LEU A 73 -10.47 -6.14 -4.41
C LEU A 73 -10.38 -7.01 -3.15
N ILE A 74 -10.08 -8.29 -3.33
CA ILE A 74 -9.87 -9.24 -2.23
C ILE A 74 -8.37 -9.31 -1.97
N VAL A 75 -7.94 -8.88 -0.78
CA VAL A 75 -6.52 -8.66 -0.49
C VAL A 75 -5.65 -9.90 -0.73
N ILE A 76 -6.13 -11.09 -0.39
CA ILE A 76 -5.38 -12.34 -0.60
C ILE A 76 -5.33 -12.72 -2.08
N GLU A 77 -6.35 -12.37 -2.85
CA GLU A 77 -6.51 -12.78 -4.25
C GLU A 77 -5.82 -11.86 -5.25
N ASP A 78 -5.75 -10.59 -4.88
CA ASP A 78 -5.39 -9.46 -5.74
C ASP A 78 -4.22 -8.66 -5.17
N PHE A 79 -3.44 -9.23 -4.22
CA PHE A 79 -2.34 -8.53 -3.55
C PHE A 79 -1.34 -7.88 -4.50
N GLU A 80 -1.13 -8.42 -5.70
CA GLU A 80 -0.21 -7.88 -6.72
C GLU A 80 -0.70 -6.54 -7.31
N GLU A 81 -2.00 -6.27 -7.25
CA GLU A 81 -2.61 -5.03 -7.75
C GLU A 81 -2.71 -3.95 -6.66
N ILE A 82 -2.50 -4.34 -5.40
CA ILE A 82 -2.62 -3.45 -4.24
C ILE A 82 -1.26 -2.86 -3.92
N SER A 83 -1.21 -1.55 -3.68
CA SER A 83 0.04 -0.90 -3.30
C SER A 83 0.60 -1.47 -1.99
N PHE A 84 1.91 -1.62 -1.93
CA PHE A 84 2.63 -2.09 -0.74
C PHE A 84 2.24 -1.35 0.55
N GLN A 85 2.07 -0.03 0.45
CA GLN A 85 1.64 0.80 1.58
C GLN A 85 0.25 0.38 2.09
N VAL A 86 -0.72 0.23 1.18
CA VAL A 86 -2.10 -0.14 1.54
C VAL A 86 -2.15 -1.57 2.10
N LEU A 87 -1.44 -2.52 1.48
CA LEU A 87 -1.31 -3.88 2.02
C LEU A 87 -0.80 -3.88 3.47
N SER A 88 0.26 -3.12 3.72
CA SER A 88 0.88 -3.01 5.04
C SER A 88 -0.05 -2.37 6.07
N GLU A 89 -0.83 -1.36 5.68
CA GLU A 89 -1.80 -0.73 6.58
C GLU A 89 -2.96 -1.68 6.92
N ILE A 90 -3.51 -2.38 5.91
CA ILE A 90 -4.59 -3.35 6.11
C ILE A 90 -4.14 -4.49 7.02
N ILE A 91 -2.96 -5.08 6.78
CA ILE A 91 -2.43 -6.18 7.59
C ILE A 91 -2.12 -5.70 9.01
N SER A 92 -1.55 -4.51 9.16
CA SER A 92 -1.29 -3.88 10.46
C SER A 92 -2.55 -3.78 11.31
N GLU A 93 -3.64 -3.29 10.72
CA GLU A 93 -4.92 -3.13 11.41
C GLU A 93 -5.66 -4.46 11.64
N ALA A 94 -5.62 -5.37 10.66
CA ALA A 94 -6.27 -6.67 10.77
C ALA A 94 -5.72 -7.51 11.92
N HIS A 95 -4.40 -7.50 12.08
CA HIS A 95 -3.67 -8.28 13.09
C HIS A 95 -3.31 -7.49 14.35
N ASN A 96 -3.69 -6.21 14.42
CA ASN A 96 -3.37 -5.31 15.54
C ASN A 96 -1.85 -5.28 15.85
N ILE A 97 -1.04 -5.17 14.81
CA ILE A 97 0.42 -5.07 14.90
C ILE A 97 0.88 -3.69 14.47
N GLY A 98 2.05 -3.24 14.94
CA GLY A 98 2.63 -1.98 14.49
C GLY A 98 2.98 -2.00 13.00
N ILE A 99 2.76 -0.88 12.31
CA ILE A 99 2.99 -0.73 10.87
C ILE A 99 4.41 -1.11 10.43
N LYS A 100 5.42 -0.88 11.29
CA LYS A 100 6.80 -1.31 11.07
C LYS A 100 6.89 -2.81 10.79
N TYR A 101 6.30 -3.63 11.66
CA TYR A 101 6.34 -5.09 11.50
C TYR A 101 5.48 -5.57 10.36
N SER A 102 4.35 -4.88 10.10
CA SER A 102 3.50 -5.24 8.96
C SER A 102 4.20 -4.99 7.62
N LYS A 103 4.92 -3.88 7.48
CA LYS A 103 5.73 -3.60 6.29
C LYS A 103 6.76 -4.70 6.07
N GLU A 104 7.48 -5.07 7.12
CA GLU A 104 8.48 -6.13 7.05
C GLU A 104 7.87 -7.49 6.68
N ALA A 105 6.69 -7.81 7.23
CA ALA A 105 5.97 -9.04 6.90
C ALA A 105 5.56 -9.09 5.42
N VAL A 106 5.03 -7.99 4.89
CA VAL A 106 4.62 -7.87 3.48
C VAL A 106 5.84 -7.94 2.57
N GLU A 107 6.88 -7.16 2.86
CA GLU A 107 8.12 -7.09 2.07
C GLU A 107 8.74 -8.47 1.96
N ASN A 108 8.98 -9.13 3.10
CA ASN A 108 9.55 -10.46 3.12
C ASN A 108 8.68 -11.50 2.39
N THR A 109 7.36 -11.35 2.43
CA THR A 109 6.44 -12.24 1.72
C THR A 109 6.50 -12.03 0.21
N LEU A 110 6.51 -10.77 -0.25
CA LEU A 110 6.60 -10.44 -1.68
C LEU A 110 7.97 -10.83 -2.25
N ASP A 111 9.06 -10.55 -1.53
CA ASP A 111 10.41 -10.95 -1.92
C ASP A 111 10.50 -12.47 -2.10
N THR A 112 9.92 -13.24 -1.18
CA THR A 112 9.90 -14.71 -1.29
C THR A 112 9.11 -15.17 -2.52
N ILE A 113 7.97 -14.53 -2.82
CA ILE A 113 7.17 -14.87 -4.00
C ILE A 113 7.99 -14.59 -5.26
N GLU A 114 8.63 -13.42 -5.34
CA GLU A 114 9.47 -13.03 -6.48
C GLU A 114 10.67 -13.97 -6.67
N GLU A 115 11.34 -14.35 -5.58
CA GLU A 115 12.45 -15.33 -5.61
C GLU A 115 11.99 -16.69 -6.12
N LEU A 116 10.85 -17.19 -5.64
CA LEU A 116 10.31 -18.46 -6.10
C LEU A 116 9.88 -18.40 -7.58
N GLU A 117 9.38 -17.26 -8.04
CA GLU A 117 9.06 -17.06 -9.45
C GLU A 117 10.30 -17.12 -10.33
N LYS A 118 11.41 -16.51 -9.89
CA LYS A 118 12.69 -16.58 -10.60
C LYS A 118 13.23 -18.00 -10.69
N ILE A 119 12.97 -18.84 -9.67
CA ILE A 119 13.46 -20.24 -9.64
C ILE A 119 12.59 -21.16 -10.50
N THR A 120 11.29 -20.92 -10.54
CA THR A 120 10.31 -21.83 -11.16
C THR A 120 9.83 -21.37 -12.54
N ASP A 121 10.37 -20.27 -13.07
CA ASP A 121 9.95 -19.49 -14.25
C ASP A 121 8.52 -18.91 -14.17
N LYS A 122 7.59 -19.60 -13.51
CA LYS A 122 6.20 -19.16 -13.33
C LYS A 122 5.58 -19.79 -12.10
N LEU A 123 5.10 -18.97 -11.16
CA LEU A 123 4.18 -19.44 -10.13
C LEU A 123 2.74 -19.39 -10.63
N ASP A 124 2.00 -20.46 -10.32
CA ASP A 124 0.56 -20.46 -10.46
C ASP A 124 -0.10 -19.42 -9.52
N LYS A 125 -1.13 -18.73 -10.02
CA LYS A 125 -1.82 -17.66 -9.27
C LYS A 125 -2.46 -18.20 -7.98
N HIS A 126 -3.03 -19.40 -8.01
CA HIS A 126 -3.61 -20.01 -6.81
C HIS A 126 -2.54 -20.33 -5.77
N PHE A 127 -1.38 -20.85 -6.21
CA PHE A 127 -0.25 -21.08 -5.32
C PHE A 127 0.28 -19.79 -4.70
N LYS A 128 0.43 -18.69 -5.46
CA LYS A 128 0.82 -17.38 -4.92
C LYS A 128 -0.10 -16.90 -3.81
N ARG A 129 -1.42 -17.04 -3.99
CA ARG A 129 -2.43 -16.64 -3.01
C ARG A 129 -2.30 -17.43 -1.70
N ILE A 130 -2.11 -18.74 -1.80
CA ILE A 130 -1.87 -19.61 -0.64
C ILE A 130 -0.57 -19.19 0.07
N LEU A 131 0.50 -18.99 -0.70
CA LEU A 131 1.81 -18.62 -0.18
C LEU A 131 1.76 -17.28 0.54
N PHE A 132 1.15 -16.26 -0.07
CA PHE A 132 0.97 -14.93 0.52
C PHE A 132 0.25 -15.02 1.86
N LYS A 133 -0.92 -15.68 1.89
CA LYS A 133 -1.70 -15.87 3.12
C LYS A 133 -0.90 -16.58 4.21
N SER A 134 -0.27 -17.69 3.85
CA SER A 134 0.49 -18.54 4.78
C SER A 134 1.68 -17.79 5.38
N ARG A 135 2.46 -17.09 4.54
CA ARG A 135 3.63 -16.35 5.00
C ARG A 135 3.29 -15.16 5.89
N VAL A 136 2.28 -14.37 5.52
CA VAL A 136 1.81 -13.27 6.36
C VAL A 136 1.40 -13.78 7.73
N ASN A 137 0.59 -14.85 7.79
CA ASN A 137 0.18 -15.45 9.07
C ASN A 137 1.38 -15.97 9.87
N ASN A 138 2.29 -16.72 9.25
CA ASN A 138 3.50 -17.20 9.93
C ASN A 138 4.35 -16.06 10.51
N PHE A 139 4.46 -14.96 9.78
CA PHE A 139 5.20 -13.80 10.25
C PHE A 139 4.53 -13.16 11.47
N VAL A 140 3.21 -12.99 11.40
CA VAL A 140 2.41 -12.42 12.49
C VAL A 140 2.45 -13.30 13.74
N ASP A 141 2.22 -14.60 13.58
CA ASP A 141 2.02 -15.53 14.69
C ASP A 141 3.34 -15.92 15.38
N TYR A 142 4.44 -15.99 14.63
CA TYR A 142 5.71 -16.53 15.15
C TYR A 142 6.86 -15.54 15.15
N ILE A 143 6.99 -14.70 14.10
CA ILE A 143 8.17 -13.83 13.95
C ILE A 143 8.03 -12.54 14.76
N ILE A 144 6.87 -11.89 14.71
CA ILE A 144 6.62 -10.63 15.42
C ILE A 144 6.75 -10.78 16.94
N PRO A 145 6.17 -11.81 17.60
CA PRO A 145 6.31 -11.98 19.04
C PRO A 145 7.76 -12.11 19.49
N VAL A 146 8.56 -12.90 18.77
CA VAL A 146 9.99 -13.08 19.07
C VAL A 146 10.75 -11.76 18.93
N LYS A 147 10.44 -10.95 17.91
CA LYS A 147 11.07 -9.64 17.72
C LYS A 147 10.70 -8.65 18.82
N ARG A 148 9.44 -8.59 19.21
CA ARG A 148 8.99 -7.73 20.31
C ARG A 148 9.68 -8.08 21.62
N MET A 149 9.88 -9.37 21.89
CA MET A 149 10.64 -9.82 23.06
C MET A 149 12.09 -9.34 23.01
N LYS A 150 12.76 -9.44 21.85
CA LYS A 150 14.14 -8.97 21.69
C LYS A 150 14.29 -7.45 21.85
N GLU A 151 13.31 -6.66 21.42
CA GLU A 151 13.34 -5.19 21.55
C GLU A 151 13.03 -4.71 22.98
N ALA A 152 12.49 -5.57 23.84
CA ALA A 152 12.16 -5.26 25.23
C ALA A 152 13.27 -5.62 26.25
N ILE A 153 14.34 -6.28 25.79
CA ILE A 153 15.54 -6.66 26.56
C ILE A 153 16.64 -5.63 26.29
#